data_AF-A0A8H3GS09-F1
#
_entry.id   AF-A0A8H3GS09-F1
#
_cell.length_a   1.000
_cell.length_b   1.000
_cell.length_c   1.000
_cell.angle_alpha   90.00
_cell.angle_beta   90.00
_cell.angle_gamma   90.00
#
_symmetry.space_group_name_H-M   'P 1'
#
loop_
_entity.id
_entity.type
_entity.pdbx_description
1 polymer ?
#
loop_
_entity_poly.entity_id
_entity_poly.type
_entity_poly.pdbx_seq_one_letter_code
_entity_poly.pdbx_strand_id
1 'polypeptide(L)'
;MAPNLITLSGLSFVLINVTCIALYEPDLKTPGPTWLYLSFALGLFLYQTFDNVDGRQARKTGTSSPLGHVFDHGIDTLNCPLGGLVQVASLGLGHSVNGAFFVLIGCVPMWLVRSPIFDVKGFTKSNRALGKSTIRGLCTSVTSTVYQSILTAYRRIYQLVGPTEGILIAIGVHLISAFFGPGFWHTTVELSRLFPWVPRSVTLIECFNVIVLLAVFVAHAPVCFMNVHAACKSKGIPFVSAVSQNLSFAIYIGLCWFWVTSPYSSLLSPATDSVPSHGGLIEFTLLVVCTFGRMLPRVIIAHLTRGPFPALLPSVILPIVGGVAIVNLNRFGWHTAPAFEIWYTHAALVYSFVSWQYWAVIACQSVEVYP
;
A
#
# COMPACT_ATOMS: atom_id res chain seq x y z
N MET A 1 -5.72 -2.57 -27.54
CA MET A 1 -6.22 -2.70 -26.16
C MET A 1 -6.37 -1.32 -25.56
N ALA A 2 -7.49 -1.02 -24.90
CA ALA A 2 -7.71 0.28 -24.24
C ALA A 2 -6.76 0.41 -23.02
N PRO A 3 -6.19 1.60 -22.74
CA PRO A 3 -5.28 1.81 -21.62
C PRO A 3 -5.85 1.34 -20.27
N ASN A 4 -7.07 1.75 -19.92
CA ASN A 4 -7.70 1.38 -18.65
C ASN A 4 -7.90 -0.15 -18.50
N LEU A 5 -8.06 -0.87 -19.62
CA LEU A 5 -8.14 -2.33 -19.60
C LEU A 5 -6.77 -2.95 -19.26
N ILE A 6 -5.66 -2.32 -19.67
CA ILE A 6 -4.32 -2.73 -19.26
C ILE A 6 -4.17 -2.54 -17.74
N THR A 7 -4.51 -1.37 -17.21
CA THR A 7 -4.48 -1.11 -15.76
C THR A 7 -5.28 -2.15 -14.96
N LEU A 8 -6.52 -2.42 -15.39
CA LEU A 8 -7.40 -3.39 -14.74
C LEU A 8 -6.86 -4.82 -14.84
N SER A 9 -6.29 -5.20 -15.98
CA SER A 9 -5.64 -6.50 -16.17
C SER A 9 -4.43 -6.64 -15.24
N GLY A 10 -3.68 -5.57 -14.99
CA GLY A 10 -2.61 -5.52 -14.00
C GLY A 10 -3.11 -5.89 -12.60
N LEU A 11 -4.19 -5.25 -12.13
CA LEU A 11 -4.79 -5.53 -10.83
C LEU A 11 -5.25 -6.98 -10.68
N SER A 12 -5.73 -7.60 -11.76
CA SER A 12 -6.22 -8.98 -11.72
C SER A 12 -5.16 -9.98 -11.24
N PHE A 13 -3.88 -9.77 -11.55
CA PHE A 13 -2.79 -10.62 -11.05
C PHE A 13 -2.67 -10.57 -9.52
N VAL A 14 -2.87 -9.40 -8.92
CA VAL A 14 -2.83 -9.22 -7.46
C VAL A 14 -4.07 -9.85 -6.83
N LEU A 15 -5.24 -9.70 -7.43
CA LEU A 15 -6.48 -10.34 -6.96
C LEU A 15 -6.40 -11.87 -7.00
N ILE A 16 -5.76 -12.43 -8.04
CA ILE A 16 -5.47 -13.87 -8.11
C ILE A 16 -4.56 -14.27 -6.95
N ASN A 17 -3.49 -13.53 -6.66
CA ASN A 17 -2.60 -13.82 -5.53
C ASN A 17 -3.34 -13.77 -4.18
N VAL A 18 -4.21 -12.79 -3.96
CA VAL A 18 -5.03 -12.70 -2.74
C VAL A 18 -6.03 -13.86 -2.64
N THR A 19 -6.59 -14.29 -3.78
CA THR A 19 -7.44 -15.49 -3.81
C THR A 19 -6.65 -16.75 -3.50
N CYS A 20 -5.42 -16.88 -4.01
CA CYS A 20 -4.53 -17.99 -3.66
C CYS A 20 -4.17 -17.97 -2.17
N ILE A 21 -3.97 -16.80 -1.55
CA ILE A 21 -3.79 -16.69 -0.10
C ILE A 21 -5.00 -17.28 0.63
N ALA A 22 -6.22 -16.87 0.27
CA ALA A 22 -7.43 -17.37 0.91
C ALA A 22 -7.62 -18.90 0.77
N LEU A 23 -7.08 -19.51 -0.30
CA LEU A 23 -7.20 -20.95 -0.57
C LEU A 23 -6.08 -21.79 0.04
N TYR A 24 -4.85 -21.29 0.07
CA TYR A 24 -3.65 -22.05 0.42
C TYR A 24 -2.99 -21.61 1.74
N GLU A 25 -3.14 -20.36 2.14
CA GLU A 25 -2.52 -19.77 3.33
C GLU A 25 -3.49 -18.80 4.06
N PRO A 26 -4.69 -19.25 4.47
CA PRO A 26 -5.68 -18.37 5.09
C PRO A 26 -5.27 -17.85 6.47
N ASP A 27 -4.34 -18.52 7.14
CA ASP A 27 -3.81 -18.13 8.46
C ASP A 27 -2.64 -17.12 8.36
N LEU A 28 -2.15 -16.84 7.14
CA LEU A 28 -1.04 -15.95 6.80
C LEU A 28 0.28 -16.29 7.51
N LYS A 29 0.41 -17.52 8.02
CA LYS A 29 1.51 -17.93 8.91
C LYS A 29 2.09 -19.26 8.52
N THR A 30 1.25 -20.25 8.25
CA THR A 30 1.70 -21.59 7.88
C THR A 30 2.21 -21.56 6.44
N PRO A 31 3.46 -21.96 6.16
CA PRO A 31 3.99 -21.87 4.80
C PRO A 31 3.16 -22.63 3.77
N GLY A 32 2.69 -21.91 2.75
CA GLY A 32 2.11 -22.47 1.54
C GLY A 32 3.16 -23.10 0.60
N PRO A 33 2.72 -23.67 -0.53
CA PRO A 33 3.63 -24.28 -1.51
C PRO A 33 4.52 -23.22 -2.19
N THR A 34 5.77 -23.57 -2.52
CA THR A 34 6.76 -22.64 -3.12
C THR A 34 6.25 -21.84 -4.32
N TRP A 35 5.44 -22.45 -5.18
CA TRP A 35 4.89 -21.78 -6.37
C TRP A 35 4.02 -20.58 -6.02
N LEU A 36 3.40 -20.57 -4.83
CA LEU A 36 2.57 -19.48 -4.33
C LEU A 36 3.39 -18.19 -4.19
N TYR A 37 4.57 -18.27 -3.58
CA TYR A 37 5.46 -17.12 -3.43
C TYR A 37 6.10 -16.68 -4.76
N LEU A 38 6.34 -17.62 -5.68
CA LEU A 38 6.73 -17.28 -7.05
C LEU A 38 5.61 -16.55 -7.81
N SER A 39 4.34 -16.93 -7.60
CA SER A 39 3.20 -16.23 -8.19
C SER A 39 3.03 -14.83 -7.59
N PHE A 40 3.38 -14.63 -6.31
CA PHE A 40 3.41 -13.31 -5.69
C PHE A 40 4.43 -12.37 -6.36
N ALA A 41 5.67 -12.85 -6.53
CA ALA A 41 6.72 -12.12 -7.23
C ALA A 41 6.31 -11.79 -8.67
N LEU A 42 5.79 -12.77 -9.41
CA LEU A 42 5.36 -12.61 -10.80
C LEU A 42 4.15 -11.67 -10.90
N GLY A 43 3.15 -11.84 -10.05
CA GLY A 43 1.93 -11.04 -10.09
C GLY A 43 2.20 -9.56 -9.77
N LEU A 44 3.06 -9.28 -8.80
CA LEU A 44 3.47 -7.90 -8.49
C LEU A 44 4.34 -7.31 -9.61
N PHE A 45 5.22 -8.11 -10.23
CA PHE A 45 5.99 -7.70 -11.39
C PHE A 45 5.09 -7.36 -12.60
N LEU A 46 4.09 -8.19 -12.87
CA LEU A 46 3.12 -7.96 -13.95
C LEU A 46 2.24 -6.76 -13.66
N TYR A 47 1.75 -6.60 -12.43
CA TYR A 47 0.99 -5.43 -11.98
C TYR A 47 1.73 -4.14 -12.33
N GLN A 48 2.96 -3.96 -11.83
CA GLN A 48 3.71 -2.73 -12.09
C GLN A 48 4.04 -2.53 -13.56
N THR A 49 4.17 -3.63 -14.33
CA THR A 49 4.49 -3.53 -15.75
C THR A 49 3.29 -3.01 -16.51
N PHE A 50 2.10 -3.50 -16.18
CA PHE A 50 0.85 -3.08 -16.82
C PHE A 50 0.51 -1.63 -16.47
N ASP A 51 0.68 -1.25 -15.20
CA ASP A 51 0.63 0.14 -14.71
C ASP A 51 1.56 1.05 -15.53
N ASN A 52 2.85 0.70 -15.70
CA ASN A 52 3.76 1.54 -16.47
C ASN A 52 3.48 1.57 -17.99
N VAL A 53 2.80 0.56 -18.52
CA VAL A 53 2.47 0.43 -19.95
C VAL A 53 1.21 1.22 -20.31
N ASP A 54 0.25 1.37 -19.40
CA ASP A 54 -1.04 2.00 -19.70
C ASP A 54 -0.89 3.45 -20.19
N GLY A 55 -0.03 4.25 -19.56
CA GLY A 55 0.16 5.66 -19.86
C GLY A 55 1.00 5.82 -21.11
N ARG A 56 1.92 4.89 -21.38
CA ARG A 56 2.63 4.84 -22.66
C ARG A 56 1.67 4.52 -23.79
N GLN A 57 0.77 3.57 -23.58
CA GLN A 57 -0.25 3.21 -24.55
C GLN A 57 -1.19 4.39 -24.79
N ALA A 58 -1.69 5.05 -23.74
CA ALA A 58 -2.57 6.21 -23.85
C ALA A 58 -1.95 7.35 -24.66
N ARG A 59 -0.65 7.64 -24.45
CA ARG A 59 0.09 8.63 -25.24
C ARG A 59 0.27 8.19 -26.69
N LYS A 60 0.55 6.91 -26.92
CA LYS A 60 0.73 6.34 -28.28
C LYS A 60 -0.56 6.37 -29.10
N THR A 61 -1.70 6.09 -28.47
CA THR A 61 -3.01 6.04 -29.13
C THR A 61 -3.73 7.39 -29.15
N GLY A 62 -3.18 8.42 -28.51
CA GLY A 62 -3.82 9.73 -28.40
C GLY A 62 -5.08 9.72 -27.51
N THR A 63 -5.22 8.73 -26.62
CA THR A 63 -6.40 8.54 -25.77
C THR A 63 -6.12 8.87 -24.29
N SER A 64 -5.21 9.81 -24.01
CA SER A 64 -4.97 10.30 -22.65
C SER A 64 -6.16 11.15 -22.17
N SER A 65 -6.70 10.85 -21.00
CA SER A 65 -7.84 11.56 -20.42
C SER A 65 -7.73 11.74 -18.90
N PRO A 66 -8.41 12.74 -18.31
CA PRO A 66 -8.52 12.89 -16.86
C PRO A 66 -9.12 11.64 -16.18
N LEU A 67 -10.11 11.00 -16.80
CA LEU A 67 -10.69 9.75 -16.32
C LEU A 67 -9.65 8.63 -16.28
N GLY A 68 -8.84 8.48 -17.33
CA GLY A 68 -7.77 7.48 -17.36
C GLY A 68 -6.78 7.70 -16.23
N HIS A 69 -6.44 8.96 -15.93
CA HIS A 69 -5.57 9.29 -14.79
C HIS A 69 -6.21 8.98 -13.43
N VAL A 70 -7.50 9.26 -13.24
CA VAL A 70 -8.23 8.88 -12.00
C VAL A 70 -8.32 7.37 -11.86
N PHE A 71 -8.55 6.66 -12.96
CA PHE A 71 -8.68 5.21 -12.99
C PHE A 71 -7.38 4.54 -12.58
N ASP A 72 -6.27 4.92 -13.24
CA ASP A 72 -4.90 4.49 -12.94
C ASP A 72 -4.57 4.60 -11.43
N HIS A 73 -4.65 5.82 -10.89
CA HIS A 73 -4.38 6.03 -9.45
C HIS A 73 -5.41 5.36 -8.54
N GLY A 74 -6.64 5.18 -9.02
CA GLY A 74 -7.66 4.42 -8.31
C GLY A 74 -7.25 2.98 -8.11
N ILE A 75 -6.75 2.33 -9.17
CA ILE A 75 -6.24 0.96 -9.11
C ILE A 75 -5.01 0.87 -8.20
N ASP A 76 -4.07 1.81 -8.29
CA ASP A 76 -2.92 1.88 -7.36
C ASP A 76 -3.34 1.95 -5.90
N THR A 77 -4.40 2.72 -5.61
CA THR A 77 -4.92 2.87 -4.26
C THR A 77 -5.46 1.54 -3.73
N LEU A 78 -6.12 0.73 -4.57
CA LEU A 78 -6.62 -0.61 -4.20
C LEU A 78 -5.46 -1.58 -3.98
N ASN A 79 -4.43 -1.51 -4.84
CA ASN A 79 -3.28 -2.39 -4.75
C ASN A 79 -2.43 -2.15 -3.50
N CYS A 80 -2.42 -0.94 -2.92
CA CYS A 80 -1.64 -0.63 -1.72
C CYS A 80 -1.90 -1.62 -0.55
N PRO A 81 -3.15 -1.75 -0.05
CA PRO A 81 -3.46 -2.72 1.02
C PRO A 81 -3.45 -4.19 0.53
N LEU A 82 -3.82 -4.48 -0.72
CA LEU A 82 -3.76 -5.86 -1.26
C LEU A 82 -2.32 -6.37 -1.36
N GLY A 83 -1.41 -5.57 -1.92
CA GLY A 83 0.02 -5.86 -1.97
C GLY A 83 0.62 -5.97 -0.58
N GLY A 84 0.15 -5.15 0.37
CA GLY A 84 0.46 -5.30 1.79
C GLY A 84 0.09 -6.69 2.31
N LEU A 85 -1.12 -7.19 2.06
CA LEU A 85 -1.53 -8.55 2.47
C LEU A 85 -0.70 -9.66 1.81
N VAL A 86 -0.37 -9.51 0.53
CA VAL A 86 0.54 -10.46 -0.16
C VAL A 86 1.94 -10.45 0.47
N GLN A 87 2.39 -9.28 0.93
CA GLN A 87 3.63 -9.12 1.68
C GLN A 87 3.57 -9.81 3.04
N VAL A 88 2.44 -9.73 3.76
CA VAL A 88 2.19 -10.40 5.04
C VAL A 88 2.33 -11.91 4.91
N ALA A 89 1.71 -12.52 3.90
CA ALA A 89 1.82 -13.96 3.64
C ALA A 89 3.28 -14.38 3.35
N SER A 90 3.98 -13.62 2.51
CA SER A 90 5.39 -13.93 2.21
C SER A 90 6.30 -13.86 3.43
N LEU A 91 5.99 -12.96 4.37
CA LEU A 91 6.74 -12.80 5.62
C LEU A 91 6.27 -13.77 6.72
N GLY A 92 5.19 -14.53 6.50
CA GLY A 92 4.63 -15.46 7.48
C GLY A 92 4.24 -14.78 8.79
N LEU A 93 3.65 -13.59 8.74
CA LEU A 93 3.38 -12.77 9.93
C LEU A 93 2.10 -13.18 10.67
N GLY A 94 1.24 -13.97 10.04
CA GLY A 94 -0.08 -14.31 10.53
C GLY A 94 -1.04 -13.12 10.64
N HIS A 95 -2.20 -13.37 11.23
CA HIS A 95 -3.09 -12.32 11.73
C HIS A 95 -2.45 -11.63 12.94
N SER A 96 -1.54 -10.69 12.69
CA SER A 96 -0.80 -9.99 13.74
C SER A 96 -0.81 -8.49 13.53
N VAL A 97 -0.46 -7.75 14.58
CA VAL A 97 -0.26 -6.29 14.51
C VAL A 97 0.81 -5.94 13.48
N ASN A 98 1.84 -6.79 13.34
CA ASN A 98 2.85 -6.61 12.31
C ASN A 98 2.27 -6.84 10.91
N GLY A 99 1.35 -7.79 10.74
CA GLY A 99 0.60 -7.95 9.50
C GLY A 99 -0.21 -6.71 9.14
N ALA A 100 -0.97 -6.17 10.10
CA ALA A 100 -1.72 -4.93 9.93
C ALA A 100 -0.82 -3.73 9.60
N PHE A 101 0.38 -3.66 10.16
CA PHE A 101 1.38 -2.67 9.81
C PHE A 101 1.72 -2.71 8.32
N PHE A 102 1.99 -3.87 7.73
CA PHE A 102 2.29 -3.98 6.29
C PHE A 102 1.11 -3.63 5.38
N VAL A 103 -0.12 -3.95 5.80
CA VAL A 103 -1.35 -3.57 5.08
C VAL A 103 -1.52 -2.03 5.05
N LEU A 104 -1.23 -1.35 6.17
CA LEU A 104 -1.48 0.09 6.31
C LEU A 104 -0.31 0.97 5.84
N ILE A 105 0.94 0.54 6.04
CA ILE A 105 2.13 1.36 5.74
C ILE A 105 2.26 1.63 4.24
N GLY A 106 1.81 0.70 3.37
CA GLY A 106 1.80 0.89 1.92
C GLY A 106 0.91 2.05 1.47
N CYS A 107 -0.15 2.36 2.21
CA CYS A 107 -1.05 3.48 1.93
C CYS A 107 -0.37 4.85 2.16
N VAL A 108 0.64 4.93 3.03
CA VAL A 108 1.28 6.19 3.44
C VAL A 108 2.07 6.83 2.28
N PRO A 109 3.03 6.14 1.62
CA PRO A 109 3.68 6.67 0.43
C PRO A 109 2.68 7.08 -0.66
N MET A 110 1.67 6.25 -0.92
CA MET A 110 0.67 6.52 -1.95
C MET A 110 -0.11 7.82 -1.67
N TRP A 111 -0.53 8.03 -0.41
CA TRP A 111 -1.14 9.28 0.00
C TRP A 111 -0.18 10.47 -0.12
N LEU A 112 1.07 10.33 0.34
CA LEU A 112 2.05 11.42 0.34
C LEU A 112 2.50 11.82 -1.07
N VAL A 113 2.48 10.93 -2.06
CA VAL A 113 2.76 11.29 -3.47
C VAL A 113 1.61 12.11 -4.06
N ARG A 114 0.38 11.88 -3.59
CA ARG A 114 -0.85 12.35 -4.25
C ARG A 114 -1.65 13.37 -3.44
N SER A 115 -1.13 13.77 -2.29
CA SER A 115 -1.65 14.87 -1.48
C SER A 115 -1.75 16.17 -2.32
N PRO A 116 -2.65 17.10 -1.99
CA PRO A 116 -3.31 17.94 -3.01
C PRO A 116 -2.49 19.07 -3.63
N ILE A 117 -1.18 19.11 -3.39
CA ILE A 117 -0.24 20.11 -3.93
C ILE A 117 0.83 19.51 -4.84
N PHE A 118 0.79 18.18 -5.05
CA PHE A 118 1.80 17.46 -5.81
C PHE A 118 1.65 17.48 -7.34
N ASP A 119 0.59 18.05 -7.93
CA ASP A 119 0.53 18.19 -9.39
C ASP A 119 1.33 19.41 -9.87
N VAL A 120 2.65 19.27 -9.83
CA VAL A 120 3.59 20.01 -10.66
C VAL A 120 3.88 19.14 -11.86
N LYS A 121 3.41 19.56 -13.04
CA LYS A 121 3.61 18.97 -14.38
C LYS A 121 5.08 18.73 -14.81
N GLY A 122 6.05 18.74 -13.89
CA GLY A 122 7.49 18.60 -14.19
C GLY A 122 8.27 17.59 -13.35
N PHE A 123 7.68 16.89 -12.37
CA PHE A 123 8.48 16.24 -11.33
C PHE A 123 8.95 14.79 -11.60
N THR A 124 8.46 14.12 -12.65
CA THR A 124 8.96 12.77 -13.03
C THR A 124 10.43 12.74 -13.47
N LYS A 125 11.05 13.90 -13.75
CA LYS A 125 12.48 13.99 -14.10
C LYS A 125 13.42 14.12 -12.89
N SER A 126 12.97 14.69 -11.77
CA SER A 126 13.84 15.08 -10.64
C SER A 126 14.21 13.91 -9.72
N ASN A 127 13.23 13.08 -9.31
CA ASN A 127 13.52 11.86 -8.52
C ASN A 127 14.34 10.83 -9.31
N ARG A 128 14.26 10.86 -10.65
CA ARG A 128 15.12 10.08 -11.54
C ARG A 128 16.60 10.49 -11.45
N ALA A 129 16.91 11.67 -10.94
CA ALA A 129 18.28 12.17 -10.77
C ALA A 129 18.80 11.95 -9.34
N LEU A 130 17.95 12.10 -8.32
CA LEU A 130 18.32 11.90 -6.91
C LEU A 130 18.59 10.43 -6.56
N GLY A 131 17.74 9.49 -7.00
CA GLY A 131 18.00 8.05 -6.84
C GLY A 131 19.26 7.60 -7.59
N LYS A 132 19.55 8.24 -8.73
CA LYS A 132 20.79 7.98 -9.49
C LYS A 132 22.06 8.48 -8.81
N SER A 133 22.02 9.54 -8.01
CA SER A 133 23.21 10.07 -7.31
C SER A 133 23.52 9.32 -6.02
N THR A 134 22.50 8.97 -5.24
CA THR A 134 22.66 8.25 -3.97
C THR A 134 23.11 6.81 -4.19
N ILE A 135 22.57 6.13 -5.21
CA ILE A 135 23.01 4.78 -5.61
C ILE A 135 24.38 4.81 -6.30
N ARG A 136 24.70 5.87 -7.07
CA ARG A 136 26.06 6.05 -7.61
C ARG A 136 27.11 6.11 -6.51
N GLY A 137 26.87 6.89 -5.46
CA GLY A 137 27.81 7.04 -4.34
C GLY A 137 28.03 5.76 -3.55
N LEU A 138 26.99 4.95 -3.37
CA LEU A 138 27.08 3.65 -2.68
C LEU A 138 27.74 2.56 -3.56
N CYS A 139 27.61 2.66 -4.89
CA CYS A 139 28.10 1.64 -5.82
C CYS A 139 29.46 1.95 -6.46
N THR A 140 30.00 3.17 -6.33
CA THR A 140 31.35 3.49 -6.85
C THR A 140 32.50 2.84 -6.08
N SER A 141 32.23 2.10 -4.98
CA SER A 141 33.29 1.46 -4.19
C SER A 141 33.57 -0.02 -4.51
N VAL A 142 32.84 -0.65 -5.45
CA VAL A 142 33.09 -2.06 -5.81
C VAL A 142 33.12 -2.24 -7.34
N THR A 143 34.33 -2.44 -7.87
CA THR A 143 34.58 -2.69 -9.30
C THR A 143 34.25 -4.13 -9.69
N SER A 144 33.28 -4.35 -10.59
CA SER A 144 33.25 -5.56 -11.43
C SER A 144 32.42 -5.38 -12.72
N THR A 145 32.82 -6.08 -13.78
CA THR A 145 32.09 -6.21 -15.06
C THR A 145 30.68 -6.80 -14.88
N VAL A 146 30.49 -7.61 -13.84
CA VAL A 146 29.19 -8.14 -13.40
C VAL A 146 28.26 -7.02 -12.94
N TYR A 147 28.78 -6.05 -12.17
CA TYR A 147 28.00 -4.89 -11.74
C TYR A 147 27.53 -4.05 -12.93
N GLN A 148 28.38 -3.78 -13.93
CA GLN A 148 27.95 -3.04 -15.13
C GLN A 148 26.92 -3.80 -15.97
N SER A 149 27.02 -5.13 -16.01
CA SER A 149 26.04 -5.99 -16.68
C SER A 149 24.69 -5.99 -15.96
N ILE A 150 24.71 -6.10 -14.62
CA ILE A 150 23.51 -5.95 -13.76
C ILE A 150 22.93 -4.54 -13.92
N LEU A 151 23.75 -3.49 -13.92
CA LEU A 151 23.29 -2.11 -14.07
C LEU A 151 22.69 -1.85 -15.46
N THR A 152 23.23 -2.49 -16.50
CA THR A 152 22.72 -2.38 -17.87
C THR A 152 21.42 -3.15 -18.03
N ALA A 153 21.34 -4.37 -17.48
CA ALA A 153 20.10 -5.14 -17.40
C ALA A 153 19.04 -4.39 -16.59
N TYR A 154 19.41 -3.88 -15.42
CA TYR A 154 18.58 -3.03 -14.56
C TYR A 154 18.13 -1.78 -15.30
N ARG A 155 19.00 -1.06 -16.02
CA ARG A 155 18.61 0.11 -16.81
C ARG A 155 17.66 -0.23 -17.95
N ARG A 156 17.85 -1.38 -18.62
CA ARG A 156 16.93 -1.86 -19.65
C ARG A 156 15.58 -2.21 -19.05
N ILE A 157 15.55 -2.97 -17.96
CA ILE A 157 14.33 -3.28 -17.20
C ILE A 157 13.68 -1.98 -16.70
N TYR A 158 14.44 -1.04 -16.16
CA TYR A 158 13.94 0.24 -15.66
C TYR A 158 13.37 1.12 -16.78
N GLN A 159 13.97 1.11 -17.97
CA GLN A 159 13.45 1.84 -19.13
C GLN A 159 12.20 1.19 -19.74
N LEU A 160 12.08 -0.14 -19.65
CA LEU A 160 10.95 -0.92 -20.15
C LEU A 160 9.77 -0.94 -19.15
N VAL A 161 10.06 -1.09 -17.86
CA VAL A 161 9.10 -1.44 -16.80
C VAL A 161 8.88 -0.30 -15.81
N GLY A 162 9.78 0.69 -15.71
CA GLY A 162 9.65 1.80 -14.75
C GLY A 162 9.49 1.45 -13.26
N PRO A 163 10.07 0.36 -12.70
CA PRO A 163 9.79 -0.04 -11.32
C PRO A 163 10.12 1.07 -10.32
N THR A 164 9.27 1.28 -9.32
CA THR A 164 9.66 2.02 -8.12
C THR A 164 10.54 1.13 -7.25
N GLU A 165 11.52 1.72 -6.56
CA GLU A 165 12.49 0.96 -5.74
C GLU A 165 11.80 0.08 -4.69
N GLY A 166 10.67 0.54 -4.14
CA GLY A 166 9.86 -0.21 -3.18
C GLY A 166 9.22 -1.48 -3.75
N ILE A 167 8.73 -1.46 -4.99
CA ILE A 167 8.12 -2.65 -5.62
C ILE A 167 9.18 -3.72 -5.89
N LEU A 168 10.39 -3.34 -6.28
CA LEU A 168 11.48 -4.29 -6.46
C LEU A 168 11.91 -4.95 -5.15
N ILE A 169 11.89 -4.21 -4.04
CA ILE A 169 12.14 -4.76 -2.71
C ILE A 169 11.05 -5.78 -2.37
N ALA A 170 9.76 -5.46 -2.58
CA ALA A 170 8.65 -6.38 -2.34
C ALA A 170 8.74 -7.66 -3.19
N ILE A 171 9.05 -7.54 -4.49
CA ILE A 171 9.34 -8.69 -5.37
C ILE A 171 10.50 -9.51 -4.80
N GLY A 172 11.57 -8.86 -4.33
CA GLY A 172 12.70 -9.52 -3.69
C GLY A 172 12.29 -10.32 -2.46
N VAL A 173 11.39 -9.79 -1.62
CA VAL A 173 10.86 -10.52 -0.46
C VAL A 173 10.11 -11.77 -0.91
N HIS A 174 9.23 -11.67 -1.90
CA HIS A 174 8.49 -12.81 -2.44
C HIS A 174 9.45 -13.91 -2.96
N LEU A 175 10.51 -13.51 -3.67
CA LEU A 175 11.52 -14.46 -4.17
C LEU A 175 12.30 -15.12 -3.02
N ILE A 176 12.73 -14.36 -2.01
CA ILE A 176 13.40 -14.91 -0.83
C ILE A 176 12.48 -15.93 -0.14
N SER A 177 11.21 -15.59 0.06
CA SER A 177 10.24 -16.51 0.67
C SER A 177 9.95 -17.74 -0.21
N ALA A 178 10.04 -17.62 -1.54
CA ALA A 178 9.93 -18.76 -2.43
C ALA A 178 11.10 -19.75 -2.26
N PHE A 179 12.34 -19.25 -2.19
CA PHE A 179 13.53 -20.11 -2.13
C PHE A 179 13.86 -20.62 -0.72
N PHE A 180 13.58 -19.82 0.31
CA PHE A 180 13.96 -20.12 1.70
C PHE A 180 12.76 -20.37 2.64
N GLY A 181 11.53 -20.17 2.16
CA GLY A 181 10.31 -20.22 2.95
C GLY A 181 10.07 -18.94 3.76
N PRO A 182 8.81 -18.63 4.14
CA PRO A 182 8.50 -17.49 5.01
C PRO A 182 9.21 -17.52 6.37
N GLY A 183 9.50 -18.72 6.89
CA GLY A 183 10.23 -18.93 8.15
C GLY A 183 11.61 -18.27 8.17
N PHE A 184 12.23 -18.05 7.00
CA PHE A 184 13.51 -17.35 6.87
C PHE A 184 13.51 -15.99 7.58
N TRP A 185 12.43 -15.21 7.45
CA TRP A 185 12.30 -13.87 8.03
C TRP A 185 12.27 -13.84 9.55
N HIS A 186 12.02 -14.99 10.19
CA HIS A 186 11.98 -15.13 11.65
C HIS A 186 13.32 -15.59 12.23
N THR A 187 14.34 -15.78 11.38
CA THR A 187 15.70 -16.12 11.80
C THR A 187 16.31 -14.98 12.63
N THR A 188 17.00 -15.31 13.71
CA THR A 188 17.70 -14.35 14.56
C THR A 188 19.10 -14.08 14.06
N VAL A 189 19.54 -12.83 14.19
CA VAL A 189 20.88 -12.36 13.85
C VAL A 189 21.48 -11.54 14.99
N GLU A 190 22.79 -11.72 15.20
CA GLU A 190 23.58 -11.00 16.19
C GLU A 190 24.16 -9.72 15.57
N LEU A 191 23.53 -8.58 15.83
CA LEU A 191 23.99 -7.28 15.34
C LEU A 191 24.90 -6.54 16.33
N SER A 192 25.05 -7.05 17.55
CA SER A 192 25.85 -6.46 18.63
C SER A 192 27.29 -6.11 18.21
N ARG A 193 27.88 -6.88 17.29
CA ARG A 193 29.23 -6.62 16.72
C ARG A 193 29.30 -5.40 15.81
N LEU A 194 28.22 -5.09 15.09
CA LEU A 194 28.16 -3.95 14.17
C LEU A 194 27.54 -2.71 14.84
N PHE A 195 26.60 -2.93 15.75
CA PHE A 195 25.83 -1.91 16.45
C PHE A 195 25.82 -2.20 17.95
N PRO A 196 26.82 -1.71 18.71
CA PRO A 196 26.97 -2.02 20.14
C PRO A 196 25.78 -1.59 21.01
N TRP A 197 24.96 -0.66 20.54
CA TRP A 197 23.73 -0.21 21.21
C TRP A 197 22.53 -1.15 21.00
N VAL A 198 22.68 -2.24 20.27
CA VAL A 198 21.66 -3.28 20.13
C VAL A 198 22.04 -4.46 21.05
N PRO A 199 21.55 -4.48 22.30
CA PRO A 199 22.02 -5.41 23.32
C PRO A 199 21.49 -6.84 23.17
N ARG A 200 20.59 -7.08 22.20
CA ARG A 200 19.93 -8.38 21.98
C ARG A 200 20.05 -8.84 20.54
N SER A 201 19.93 -10.14 20.33
CA SER A 201 19.65 -10.69 19.01
C SER A 201 18.33 -10.11 18.48
N VAL A 202 18.32 -9.78 17.19
CA VAL A 202 17.14 -9.28 16.49
C VAL A 202 16.77 -10.24 15.38
N THR A 203 15.49 -10.31 15.04
CA THR A 203 15.01 -11.11 13.92
C THR A 203 15.17 -10.35 12.60
N LEU A 204 15.28 -11.08 11.48
CA LEU A 204 15.33 -10.45 10.16
C LEU A 204 14.10 -9.60 9.86
N ILE A 205 12.91 -10.00 10.36
CA ILE A 205 11.69 -9.21 10.24
C ILE A 205 11.75 -7.90 11.02
N GLU A 206 12.35 -7.88 12.22
CA GLU A 206 12.56 -6.63 12.97
C GLU A 206 13.49 -5.68 12.21
N CYS A 207 14.56 -6.20 11.61
CA CYS A 207 15.43 -5.41 10.74
C CYS A 207 14.66 -4.88 9.51
N PHE A 208 13.84 -5.71 8.88
CA PHE A 208 13.05 -5.32 7.72
C PHE A 208 12.01 -4.24 8.06
N ASN A 209 11.35 -4.34 9.21
CA ASN A 209 10.44 -3.31 9.71
C ASN A 209 11.14 -1.94 9.85
N VAL A 210 12.35 -1.92 10.42
CA VAL A 210 13.15 -0.69 10.52
C VAL A 210 13.50 -0.15 9.13
N ILE A 211 13.90 -1.02 8.20
CA ILE A 211 14.20 -0.61 6.81
C ILE A 211 12.97 0.02 6.15
N VAL A 212 11.78 -0.57 6.31
CA VAL A 212 10.52 -0.04 5.76
C VAL A 212 10.20 1.34 6.38
N LEU A 213 10.31 1.47 7.70
CA LEU A 213 10.08 2.75 8.38
C LEU A 213 11.06 3.84 7.93
N LEU A 214 12.35 3.52 7.78
CA LEU A 214 13.35 4.44 7.25
C LEU A 214 13.05 4.81 5.79
N ALA A 215 12.67 3.83 4.96
CA ALA A 215 12.30 4.09 3.57
C ALA A 215 11.11 5.04 3.47
N VAL A 216 10.08 4.87 4.30
CA VAL A 216 8.88 5.72 4.27
C VAL A 216 9.13 7.09 4.89
N PHE A 217 9.64 7.15 6.12
CA PHE A 217 9.69 8.39 6.89
C PHE A 217 10.98 9.19 6.75
N VAL A 218 12.09 8.55 6.37
CA VAL A 218 13.39 9.23 6.19
C VAL A 218 13.70 9.46 4.71
N ALA A 219 13.44 8.48 3.85
CA ALA A 219 13.72 8.64 2.42
C ALA A 219 12.55 9.27 1.66
N HIS A 220 11.33 8.74 1.79
CA HIS A 220 10.22 9.14 0.94
C HIS A 220 9.48 10.40 1.42
N ALA A 221 9.05 10.44 2.68
CA ALA A 221 8.23 11.53 3.20
C ALA A 221 8.91 12.91 3.13
N PRO A 222 10.21 13.07 3.46
CA PRO A 222 10.87 14.38 3.39
C PRO A 222 10.93 14.91 1.95
N VAL A 223 11.21 14.04 0.98
CA VAL A 223 11.20 14.42 -0.45
C VAL A 223 9.81 14.91 -0.86
N CYS A 224 8.75 14.22 -0.42
CA CYS A 224 7.38 14.67 -0.63
C CYS A 224 7.15 16.08 -0.05
N PHE A 225 7.47 16.30 1.23
CA PHE A 225 7.25 17.62 1.85
C PHE A 225 8.06 18.74 1.21
N MET A 226 9.31 18.47 0.80
CA MET A 226 10.14 19.44 0.08
C MET A 226 9.51 19.85 -1.26
N ASN A 227 8.92 18.89 -1.97
CA ASN A 227 8.24 19.17 -3.25
C ASN A 227 6.96 20.00 -3.05
N VAL A 228 6.18 19.71 -2.00
CA VAL A 228 5.02 20.53 -1.63
C VAL A 228 5.45 21.93 -1.28
N HIS A 229 6.51 22.08 -0.49
CA HIS A 229 7.03 23.39 -0.12
C HIS A 229 7.43 24.21 -1.36
N ALA A 230 8.14 23.60 -2.31
CA ALA A 230 8.50 24.24 -3.57
C ALA A 230 7.27 24.63 -4.40
N ALA A 231 6.26 23.76 -4.50
CA ALA A 231 5.02 24.02 -5.21
C ALA A 231 4.20 25.14 -4.55
N CYS A 232 4.07 25.13 -3.22
CA CYS A 232 3.46 26.18 -2.43
C CYS A 232 4.12 27.54 -2.68
N LYS A 233 5.46 27.58 -2.62
CA LYS A 233 6.24 28.80 -2.90
C LYS A 233 5.99 29.33 -4.30
N SER A 234 5.89 28.46 -5.30
CA SER A 234 5.62 28.86 -6.69
C SER A 234 4.21 29.42 -6.92
N LYS A 235 3.22 28.97 -6.13
CA LYS A 235 1.81 29.36 -6.26
C LYS A 235 1.38 30.44 -5.25
N GLY A 236 2.29 30.87 -4.36
CA GLY A 236 1.97 31.82 -3.29
C GLY A 236 1.01 31.27 -2.23
N ILE A 237 0.91 29.94 -2.07
CA ILE A 237 -0.01 29.28 -1.13
C ILE A 237 0.74 28.97 0.17
N PRO A 238 0.15 29.21 1.36
CA PRO A 238 0.76 28.84 2.63
C PRO A 238 1.01 27.32 2.73
N PHE A 239 2.24 26.94 3.08
CA PHE A 239 2.63 25.53 3.26
C PHE A 239 1.80 24.82 4.34
N VAL A 240 1.35 25.52 5.38
CA VAL A 240 0.52 24.92 6.43
C VAL A 240 -0.84 24.46 5.90
N SER A 241 -1.46 25.22 4.99
CA SER A 241 -2.71 24.86 4.33
C SER A 241 -2.56 23.61 3.44
N ALA A 242 -1.34 23.39 2.93
CA ALA A 242 -0.99 22.19 2.19
C ALA A 242 -0.98 20.95 3.06
N VAL A 243 -0.22 21.04 4.15
CA VAL A 243 0.06 19.91 5.02
C VAL A 243 -1.17 19.56 5.85
N SER A 244 -2.04 20.52 6.19
CA SER A 244 -3.28 20.26 6.92
C SER A 244 -4.22 19.31 6.19
N GLN A 245 -4.13 19.19 4.86
CA GLN A 245 -4.93 18.23 4.08
C GLN A 245 -4.55 16.78 4.38
N ASN A 246 -3.33 16.53 4.86
CA ASN A 246 -2.91 15.20 5.33
C ASN A 246 -3.60 14.78 6.64
N LEU A 247 -4.21 15.72 7.38
CA LEU A 247 -4.89 15.42 8.64
C LEU A 247 -6.02 14.40 8.45
N SER A 248 -6.77 14.48 7.35
CA SER A 248 -7.86 13.52 7.09
C SER A 248 -7.33 12.09 6.98
N PHE A 249 -6.20 11.89 6.31
CA PHE A 249 -5.57 10.57 6.18
C PHE A 249 -4.88 10.13 7.47
N ALA A 250 -4.24 11.05 8.20
CA ALA A 250 -3.67 10.75 9.51
C ALA A 250 -4.75 10.27 10.49
N ILE A 251 -5.93 10.90 10.50
CA ILE A 251 -7.10 10.45 11.28
C ILE A 251 -7.56 9.07 10.81
N TYR A 252 -7.71 8.85 9.49
CA TYR A 252 -8.13 7.56 8.94
C TYR A 252 -7.17 6.42 9.33
N ILE A 253 -5.87 6.57 9.11
CA ILE A 253 -4.85 5.57 9.48
C ILE A 253 -4.80 5.39 11.00
N GLY A 254 -4.89 6.47 11.77
CA GLY A 254 -4.92 6.41 13.23
C GLY A 254 -6.12 5.62 13.76
N LEU A 255 -7.30 5.79 13.17
CA LEU A 255 -8.50 5.02 13.51
C LEU A 255 -8.35 3.54 13.13
N CYS A 256 -7.82 3.25 11.94
CA CYS A 256 -7.51 1.87 11.52
C CYS A 256 -6.55 1.20 12.50
N TRP A 257 -5.47 1.89 12.86
CA TRP A 257 -4.47 1.42 13.82
C TRP A 257 -5.09 1.19 15.21
N PHE A 258 -5.86 2.17 15.70
CA PHE A 258 -6.49 2.09 17.03
C PHE A 258 -7.53 0.97 17.14
N TRP A 259 -8.21 0.63 16.04
CA TRP A 259 -9.07 -0.56 15.99
C TRP A 259 -8.22 -1.82 16.11
N VAL A 260 -7.28 -2.04 15.18
CA VAL A 260 -6.55 -3.31 15.06
C VAL A 260 -5.60 -3.60 16.23
N THR A 261 -5.07 -2.58 16.90
CA THR A 261 -4.18 -2.76 18.07
C THR A 261 -4.92 -2.76 19.40
N SER A 262 -6.24 -2.62 19.41
CA SER A 262 -6.98 -2.61 20.67
C SER A 262 -6.90 -3.98 21.36
N PRO A 263 -6.62 -4.05 22.68
CA PRO A 263 -6.52 -5.32 23.40
C PRO A 263 -7.86 -6.08 23.48
N TYR A 264 -8.97 -5.40 23.18
CA TYR A 264 -10.30 -5.99 23.13
C TYR A 264 -10.70 -6.43 21.72
N SER A 265 -9.86 -6.20 20.71
CA SER A 265 -10.14 -6.60 19.33
C SER A 265 -9.83 -8.09 19.17
N SER A 266 -10.82 -8.81 18.68
CA SER A 266 -10.74 -10.18 18.22
C SER A 266 -10.30 -10.30 16.75
N LEU A 267 -10.13 -9.18 16.04
CA LEU A 267 -9.82 -9.13 14.60
C LEU A 267 -8.52 -9.86 14.22
N LEU A 268 -7.54 -9.87 15.12
CA LEU A 268 -6.27 -10.57 14.95
C LEU A 268 -6.18 -11.86 15.79
N SER A 269 -7.26 -12.26 16.46
CA SER A 269 -7.23 -13.45 17.31
C SER A 269 -7.18 -14.72 16.45
N PRO A 270 -6.36 -15.72 16.82
CA PRO A 270 -6.33 -17.00 16.12
C PRO A 270 -7.67 -17.75 16.27
N ALA A 271 -7.88 -18.74 15.38
CA ALA A 271 -9.00 -19.67 15.46
C ALA A 271 -9.19 -20.24 16.87
N THR A 272 -10.43 -20.35 17.34
CA THR A 272 -10.76 -21.21 18.47
C THR A 272 -11.86 -22.18 18.06
N ASP A 273 -11.96 -23.33 18.73
CA ASP A 273 -12.92 -24.39 18.40
C ASP A 273 -14.40 -23.93 18.43
N SER A 274 -14.70 -22.79 19.05
CA SER A 274 -16.04 -22.20 19.17
C SER A 274 -16.34 -21.09 18.16
N VAL A 275 -15.33 -20.54 17.49
CA VAL A 275 -15.48 -19.47 16.49
C VAL A 275 -14.64 -19.85 15.28
N PRO A 276 -15.26 -20.28 14.16
CA PRO A 276 -14.49 -20.74 13.01
C PRO A 276 -13.57 -19.59 12.55
N SER A 277 -12.27 -19.86 12.49
CA SER A 277 -11.28 -18.88 12.03
C SER A 277 -11.60 -18.43 10.64
N HIS A 278 -11.98 -17.18 10.54
CA HIS A 278 -11.85 -16.44 9.32
C HIS A 278 -10.94 -15.28 9.70
N GLY A 279 -9.76 -15.30 9.08
CA GLY A 279 -8.61 -14.55 9.46
C GLY A 279 -8.80 -13.05 9.29
N GLY A 280 -9.35 -12.38 10.30
CA GLY A 280 -9.89 -11.01 10.28
C GLY A 280 -9.00 -9.94 9.66
N LEU A 281 -7.68 -10.17 9.55
CA LEU A 281 -6.78 -9.31 8.79
C LEU A 281 -7.10 -9.28 7.28
N ILE A 282 -7.56 -10.38 6.68
CA ILE A 282 -7.95 -10.44 5.26
C ILE A 282 -9.20 -9.59 5.05
N GLU A 283 -10.25 -9.78 5.86
CA GLU A 283 -11.49 -9.01 5.80
C GLU A 283 -11.24 -7.53 6.11
N PHE A 284 -10.40 -7.24 7.10
CA PHE A 284 -9.95 -5.89 7.41
C PHE A 284 -9.19 -5.27 6.23
N THR A 285 -8.32 -6.04 5.57
CA THR A 285 -7.62 -5.58 4.36
C THR A 285 -8.63 -5.22 3.27
N LEU A 286 -9.63 -6.06 3.00
CA LEU A 286 -10.67 -5.77 2.01
C LEU A 286 -11.50 -4.54 2.40
N LEU A 287 -11.73 -4.31 3.70
CA LEU A 287 -12.37 -3.10 4.19
C LEU A 287 -11.50 -1.86 3.93
N VAL A 288 -10.19 -1.96 4.19
CA VAL A 288 -9.22 -0.90 3.87
C VAL A 288 -9.15 -0.66 2.36
N VAL A 289 -9.18 -1.69 1.52
CA VAL A 289 -9.27 -1.58 0.05
C VAL A 289 -10.46 -0.71 -0.36
N CYS A 290 -11.66 -1.02 0.15
CA CYS A 290 -12.87 -0.29 -0.22
C CYS A 290 -12.86 1.15 0.31
N THR A 291 -12.39 1.36 1.54
CA THR A 291 -12.40 2.68 2.20
C THR A 291 -11.30 3.59 1.65
N PHE A 292 -10.05 3.13 1.58
CA PHE A 292 -8.93 3.86 1.01
C PHE A 292 -9.10 4.06 -0.50
N GLY A 293 -9.53 3.02 -1.23
CA GLY A 293 -9.84 3.05 -2.67
C GLY A 293 -10.95 4.04 -3.07
N ARG A 294 -11.76 4.48 -2.11
CA ARG A 294 -12.71 5.60 -2.29
C ARG A 294 -12.09 6.94 -1.90
N MET A 295 -11.29 6.97 -0.84
CA MET A 295 -10.77 8.18 -0.24
C MET A 295 -9.79 8.92 -1.16
N LEU A 296 -8.75 8.23 -1.65
CA LEU A 296 -7.69 8.89 -2.42
C LEU A 296 -8.16 9.32 -3.82
N PRO A 297 -8.89 8.50 -4.60
CA PRO A 297 -9.39 8.94 -5.91
C PRO A 297 -10.31 10.16 -5.86
N ARG A 298 -11.07 10.35 -4.77
CA ARG A 298 -11.86 11.57 -4.57
C ARG A 298 -11.00 12.81 -4.40
N VAL A 299 -9.87 12.69 -3.71
CA VAL A 299 -8.89 13.79 -3.60
C VAL A 299 -8.33 14.12 -4.99
N ILE A 300 -8.03 13.11 -5.80
CA ILE A 300 -7.54 13.29 -7.17
C ILE A 300 -8.61 13.97 -8.04
N ILE A 301 -9.87 13.52 -7.98
CA ILE A 301 -10.97 14.14 -8.71
C ILE A 301 -11.15 15.59 -8.28
N ALA A 302 -11.22 15.88 -6.98
CA ALA A 302 -11.35 17.24 -6.47
C ALA A 302 -10.23 18.15 -6.99
N HIS A 303 -9.00 17.63 -7.11
CA HIS A 303 -7.92 18.38 -7.71
C HIS A 303 -8.12 18.62 -9.21
N LEU A 304 -8.42 17.57 -9.98
CA LEU A 304 -8.62 17.65 -11.43
C LEU A 304 -9.78 18.57 -11.81
N THR A 305 -10.85 18.57 -11.02
CA THR A 305 -12.03 19.42 -11.24
C THR A 305 -11.95 20.77 -10.54
N ARG A 306 -10.86 21.05 -9.81
CA ARG A 306 -10.69 22.23 -8.93
C ARG A 306 -11.82 22.38 -7.90
N GLY A 307 -12.40 21.27 -7.48
CA GLY A 307 -13.37 21.18 -6.40
C GLY A 307 -12.75 21.30 -5.00
N PRO A 308 -13.58 21.40 -3.95
CA PRO A 308 -13.11 21.44 -2.57
C PRO A 308 -12.46 20.11 -2.16
N PHE A 309 -11.46 20.19 -1.28
CA PHE A 309 -10.82 19.00 -0.73
C PHE A 309 -11.84 18.12 0.04
N PRO A 310 -11.95 16.82 -0.26
CA PRO A 310 -12.91 15.94 0.37
C PRO A 310 -12.43 15.47 1.76
N ALA A 311 -12.46 16.37 2.75
CA ALA A 311 -12.07 16.05 4.12
C ALA A 311 -13.06 15.07 4.78
N LEU A 312 -12.51 14.10 5.54
CA LEU A 312 -13.26 13.22 6.47
C LEU A 312 -14.59 12.68 5.94
N LEU A 313 -14.56 12.06 4.77
CA LEU A 313 -15.74 11.50 4.11
C LEU A 313 -16.52 10.53 5.04
N PRO A 314 -17.78 10.83 5.41
CA PRO A 314 -18.53 9.99 6.35
C PRO A 314 -18.66 8.54 5.88
N SER A 315 -18.91 8.32 4.58
CA SER A 315 -18.99 6.98 3.99
C SER A 315 -17.70 6.15 4.06
N VAL A 316 -16.55 6.80 4.33
CA VAL A 316 -15.23 6.15 4.49
C VAL A 316 -14.91 5.97 5.97
N ILE A 317 -15.17 7.01 6.78
CA ILE A 317 -14.76 7.06 8.18
C ILE A 317 -15.73 6.29 9.10
N LEU A 318 -17.04 6.33 8.84
CA LEU A 318 -18.04 5.71 9.71
C LEU A 318 -17.84 4.19 9.92
N PRO A 319 -17.54 3.39 8.87
CA PRO A 319 -17.26 1.96 9.06
C PRO A 319 -16.07 1.71 10.01
N ILE A 320 -15.02 2.52 9.92
CA ILE A 320 -13.83 2.41 10.77
C ILE A 320 -14.12 2.91 12.20
N VAL A 321 -14.81 4.04 12.33
CA VAL A 321 -15.20 4.61 13.64
C VAL A 321 -16.11 3.66 14.40
N GLY A 322 -17.08 3.01 13.74
CA GLY A 322 -17.93 2.04 14.41
C GLY A 322 -17.15 0.81 14.88
N GLY A 323 -16.14 0.36 14.12
CA GLY A 323 -15.25 -0.72 14.55
C GLY A 323 -14.45 -0.33 15.80
N VAL A 324 -13.84 0.86 15.77
CA VAL A 324 -13.19 1.47 16.95
C VAL A 324 -14.14 1.55 18.14
N ALA A 325 -15.36 2.03 17.95
CA ALA A 325 -16.33 2.19 19.03
C ALA A 325 -16.68 0.83 19.65
N ILE A 326 -17.08 -0.15 18.83
CA ILE A 326 -17.52 -1.48 19.28
C ILE A 326 -16.48 -2.17 20.14
N VAL A 327 -15.21 -2.11 19.71
CA VAL A 327 -14.12 -2.75 20.44
C VAL A 327 -13.81 -2.02 21.74
N ASN A 328 -13.86 -0.68 21.74
CA ASN A 328 -13.49 0.12 22.90
C ASN A 328 -14.64 0.36 23.89
N LEU A 329 -15.89 -0.01 23.57
CA LEU A 329 -16.98 -0.10 24.56
C LEU A 329 -16.61 -0.99 25.75
N ASN A 330 -15.81 -2.04 25.51
CA ASN A 330 -15.28 -2.91 26.56
C ASN A 330 -14.44 -2.17 27.61
N ARG A 331 -13.79 -1.05 27.26
CA ARG A 331 -13.05 -0.22 28.22
C ARG A 331 -13.95 0.43 29.26
N PHE A 332 -15.22 0.63 28.92
CA PHE A 332 -16.24 1.23 29.77
C PHE A 332 -17.10 0.17 30.47
N GLY A 333 -16.68 -1.09 30.47
CA GLY A 333 -17.39 -2.21 31.11
C GLY A 333 -18.56 -2.77 30.29
N TRP A 334 -18.71 -2.36 29.03
CA TRP A 334 -19.74 -2.89 28.14
C TRP A 334 -19.15 -4.03 27.32
N HIS A 335 -19.35 -5.26 27.82
CA HIS A 335 -18.76 -6.46 27.24
C HIS A 335 -19.39 -6.81 25.87
N THR A 336 -18.66 -6.59 24.79
CA THR A 336 -19.02 -7.03 23.43
C THR A 336 -18.41 -8.39 23.15
N ALA A 337 -19.21 -9.32 22.63
CA ALA A 337 -18.72 -10.65 22.26
C ALA A 337 -17.81 -10.57 21.01
N PRO A 338 -16.72 -11.36 20.91
CA PRO A 338 -15.86 -11.41 19.73
C PRO A 338 -16.62 -11.61 18.41
N ALA A 339 -17.64 -12.46 18.41
CA ALA A 339 -18.49 -12.69 17.25
C ALA A 339 -19.17 -11.40 16.73
N PHE A 340 -19.50 -10.47 17.62
CA PHE A 340 -20.14 -9.20 17.25
C PHE A 340 -19.20 -8.31 16.43
N GLU A 341 -17.91 -8.27 16.79
CA GLU A 341 -16.90 -7.53 16.00
C GLU A 341 -16.73 -8.14 14.60
N ILE A 342 -16.75 -9.46 14.48
CA ILE A 342 -16.68 -10.16 13.19
C ILE A 342 -17.91 -9.82 12.33
N TRP A 343 -19.12 -9.95 12.88
CA TRP A 343 -20.36 -9.57 12.18
C TRP A 343 -20.34 -8.11 11.74
N TYR A 344 -19.87 -7.22 12.61
CA TYR A 344 -19.73 -5.81 12.28
C TYR A 344 -18.72 -5.60 11.15
N THR A 345 -17.57 -6.29 11.17
CA THR A 345 -16.53 -6.19 10.14
C THR A 345 -17.08 -6.62 8.78
N HIS A 346 -17.86 -7.70 8.72
CA HIS A 346 -18.53 -8.14 7.49
C HIS A 346 -19.58 -7.14 7.01
N ALA A 347 -20.42 -6.61 7.91
CA ALA A 347 -21.40 -5.60 7.56
C ALA A 347 -20.75 -4.29 7.06
N ALA A 348 -19.67 -3.86 7.72
CA ALA A 348 -18.84 -2.72 7.33
C ALA A 348 -18.22 -2.93 5.96
N LEU A 349 -17.68 -4.13 5.68
CA LEU A 349 -17.12 -4.49 4.39
C LEU A 349 -18.17 -4.43 3.28
N VAL A 350 -19.34 -5.05 3.47
CA VAL A 350 -20.44 -5.01 2.49
C VAL A 350 -20.88 -3.57 2.23
N TYR A 351 -21.10 -2.79 3.29
CA TYR A 351 -21.43 -1.37 3.17
C TYR A 351 -20.37 -0.59 2.38
N SER A 352 -19.09 -0.75 2.75
CA SER A 352 -17.98 -0.05 2.12
C SER A 352 -17.81 -0.45 0.65
N PHE A 353 -17.99 -1.73 0.32
CA PHE A 353 -17.94 -2.23 -1.05
C PHE A 353 -19.07 -1.63 -1.91
N VAL A 354 -20.32 -1.72 -1.46
CA VAL A 354 -21.47 -1.15 -2.19
C VAL A 354 -21.33 0.35 -2.34
N SER A 355 -20.95 1.04 -1.26
CA SER A 355 -20.70 2.47 -1.26
C SER A 355 -19.62 2.83 -2.28
N TRP A 356 -18.46 2.17 -2.23
CA TRP A 356 -17.35 2.36 -3.17
C TRP A 356 -17.79 2.14 -4.63
N GLN A 357 -18.45 1.02 -4.93
CA GLN A 357 -18.92 0.72 -6.29
C GLN A 357 -19.91 1.77 -6.81
N TYR A 358 -20.90 2.15 -6.01
CA TYR A 358 -21.87 3.18 -6.38
C TYR A 358 -21.18 4.50 -6.75
N TRP A 359 -20.20 4.93 -5.96
CA TRP A 359 -19.43 6.13 -6.28
C TRP A 359 -18.52 5.96 -7.48
N ALA A 360 -17.88 4.79 -7.66
CA ALA A 360 -17.01 4.56 -8.80
C ALA A 360 -17.78 4.70 -10.12
N VAL A 361 -19.01 4.16 -10.18
CA VAL A 361 -19.91 4.33 -11.33
C VAL A 361 -20.23 5.80 -11.58
N ILE A 362 -20.65 6.53 -10.54
CA ILE A 362 -20.97 7.97 -10.66
C ILE A 362 -19.74 8.78 -11.07
N ALA A 363 -18.58 8.49 -10.51
CA ALA A 363 -17.33 9.18 -10.81
C ALA A 363 -16.95 8.98 -12.28
N CYS A 364 -17.07 7.76 -12.80
CA CYS A 364 -16.83 7.49 -14.22
C CYS A 364 -17.78 8.30 -15.12
N GLN A 365 -19.08 8.33 -14.79
CA GLN A 365 -20.08 9.10 -15.54
C GLN A 365 -19.84 10.62 -15.46
N SER A 366 -19.39 11.13 -14.32
CA SER A 366 -19.26 12.57 -14.08
C SER A 366 -17.99 13.15 -14.71
N VAL A 367 -16.90 12.38 -14.77
CA VAL A 367 -15.61 12.84 -15.31
C VAL A 367 -15.60 12.86 -16.84
N GLU A 368 -16.41 12.03 -17.51
CA GLU A 368 -16.57 12.08 -18.98
C GLU A 368 -17.24 13.37 -19.49
N VAL A 369 -17.96 14.09 -18.62
CA VAL A 369 -18.71 15.30 -18.99
C VAL A 369 -17.87 16.57 -18.86
N TYR A 370 -16.70 16.52 -18.21
CA TYR A 370 -15.81 17.68 -18.09
C TYR A 370 -14.85 17.75 -19.29
N PRO A 371 -14.95 18.78 -20.15
CA PRO A 371 -14.11 18.94 -21.35
C PRO A 371 -12.64 19.25 -21.06
#